data_AF-A0A661DST8-F1
#
_entry.id   AF-A0A661DST8-F1
#
_cell.length_a   1.000
_cell.length_b   1.000
_cell.length_c   1.000
_cell.angle_alpha   90.00
_cell.angle_beta   90.00
_cell.angle_gamma   90.00
#
_symmetry.space_group_name_H-M   'P 1'
#
loop_
_entity.id
_entity.type
_entity.pdbx_description
1 polymer ?
#
loop_
_entity_poly.entity_id
_entity_poly.type
_entity_poly.pdbx_seq_one_letter_code
_entity_poly.pdbx_strand_id
1 'polypeptide(L)'
;MSTQKISQLRAPRVLIENKISFAGPDSEVSIYDTYEAASRVRLDADELLFCGMVTGRKIMHTTGAETIAKGQVFLPHESFVMAPGGIVEIDFPDATLENPTTCLTVEISKERVSSISDRLNDSLPILELVDQWQSKTPVLHTHHSTETQRLLTRLTTLFTENHPD
;
A
#
# COMPACT_ATOMS: atom_id res chain seq x y z
N MET A 1 15.78 20.93 -16.35
CA MET A 1 15.16 19.61 -16.60
C MET A 1 13.65 19.81 -16.60
N SER A 2 12.94 19.26 -17.58
CA SER A 2 11.56 19.64 -17.92
C SER A 2 10.57 19.18 -16.84
N THR A 3 9.86 20.13 -16.23
CA THR A 3 8.81 19.90 -15.22
C THR A 3 7.54 19.34 -15.90
N GLN A 4 7.42 18.03 -16.02
CA GLN A 4 6.14 17.41 -16.41
C GLN A 4 5.16 17.47 -15.24
N LYS A 5 3.93 17.93 -15.48
CA LYS A 5 2.87 17.95 -14.46
C LYS A 5 2.45 16.52 -14.14
N ILE A 6 2.31 16.17 -12.86
CA ILE A 6 1.96 14.79 -12.44
C ILE A 6 0.62 14.31 -13.00
N SER A 7 -0.33 15.21 -13.28
CA SER A 7 -1.56 14.86 -14.01
C SER A 7 -1.29 14.28 -15.40
N GLN A 8 -0.19 14.65 -16.06
CA GLN A 8 0.25 14.06 -17.32
C GLN A 8 0.91 12.69 -17.11
N LEU A 9 1.61 12.49 -15.98
CA LEU A 9 2.21 11.20 -15.63
C LEU A 9 1.14 10.15 -15.26
N ARG A 10 -0.01 10.61 -14.74
CA ARG A 10 -1.18 9.78 -14.41
C ARG A 10 -2.15 9.62 -15.58
N ALA A 11 -1.80 10.02 -16.80
CA ALA A 11 -2.62 9.69 -17.96
C ALA A 11 -2.68 8.15 -18.11
N PRO A 12 -3.87 7.55 -18.29
CA PRO A 12 -4.00 6.10 -18.35
C PRO A 12 -3.18 5.53 -19.53
N ARG A 13 -2.14 4.76 -19.22
CA ARG A 13 -1.41 3.96 -20.23
C ARG A 13 -1.97 2.54 -20.32
N VAL A 14 -2.47 2.06 -19.18
CA VAL A 14 -3.23 0.82 -19.00
C VAL A 14 -4.47 1.15 -18.15
N LEU A 15 -5.52 0.33 -18.25
CA LEU A 15 -6.78 0.57 -17.53
C LEU A 15 -6.78 -0.06 -16.14
N ILE A 16 -6.03 -1.14 -15.95
CA ILE A 16 -5.82 -1.80 -14.66
C ILE A 16 -4.38 -1.54 -14.22
N GLU A 17 -4.22 -1.14 -12.95
CA GLU A 17 -2.91 -0.92 -12.32
C GLU A 17 -2.00 0.05 -13.09
N ASN A 18 -2.54 1.19 -13.52
CA ASN A 18 -1.74 2.28 -14.05
C ASN A 18 -0.85 2.86 -12.95
N LYS A 19 0.42 2.47 -12.97
CA LYS A 19 1.40 2.74 -11.91
C LYS A 19 2.29 3.94 -12.26
N ILE A 20 2.51 4.82 -11.29
CA ILE A 20 3.64 5.74 -11.24
C ILE A 20 4.46 5.47 -9.99
N SER A 21 5.79 5.55 -10.09
CA SER A 21 6.73 5.17 -9.04
C SER A 21 7.76 6.24 -8.78
N PHE A 22 8.13 6.39 -7.51
CA PHE A 22 9.18 7.27 -7.02
C PHE A 22 10.09 6.47 -6.11
N ALA A 23 11.26 6.11 -6.62
CA ALA A 23 12.25 5.32 -5.89
C ALA A 23 13.12 6.21 -5.00
N GLY A 24 13.27 5.80 -3.75
CA GLY A 24 14.34 6.22 -2.84
C GLY A 24 15.38 5.10 -2.67
N PRO A 25 16.41 5.29 -1.83
CA PRO A 25 17.47 4.30 -1.63
C PRO A 25 16.97 2.95 -1.13
N ASP A 26 16.05 2.96 -0.17
CA ASP A 26 15.59 1.75 0.55
C ASP A 26 14.06 1.56 0.52
N SER A 27 13.36 2.39 -0.25
CA SER A 27 11.90 2.40 -0.33
C SER A 27 11.41 2.93 -1.66
N GLU A 28 10.28 2.45 -2.14
CA GLU A 28 9.57 2.98 -3.29
C GLU A 28 8.17 3.44 -2.89
N VAL A 29 7.78 4.63 -3.31
CA VAL A 29 6.40 5.10 -3.20
C VAL A 29 5.76 5.02 -4.58
N SER A 30 4.61 4.36 -4.67
CA SER A 30 3.88 4.22 -5.93
C SER A 30 2.42 4.61 -5.80
N ILE A 31 1.86 5.16 -6.87
CA ILE A 31 0.44 5.47 -6.98
C ILE A 31 -0.12 4.62 -8.10
N TYR A 32 -1.19 3.89 -7.79
CA TYR A 32 -1.90 3.05 -8.74
C TYR A 32 -3.28 3.63 -8.99
N ASP A 33 -3.63 3.73 -10.27
CA ASP A 33 -4.97 4.04 -10.73
C ASP A 33 -5.55 2.86 -11.48
N THR A 34 -6.81 2.54 -11.17
CA THR A 34 -7.60 1.56 -11.90
C THR A 34 -8.84 2.25 -12.44
N TYR A 35 -8.99 2.24 -13.77
CA TYR A 35 -9.96 2.99 -14.56
C TYR A 35 -11.09 2.12 -15.12
N GLU A 36 -11.05 0.82 -14.90
CA GLU A 36 -12.14 -0.08 -15.28
C GLU A 36 -12.38 -1.14 -14.21
N ALA A 37 -13.59 -1.67 -14.17
CA ALA A 37 -13.92 -2.72 -13.22
C ALA A 37 -13.16 -4.01 -13.56
N ALA A 38 -12.53 -4.60 -12.56
CA ALA A 38 -11.82 -5.86 -12.68
C ALA A 38 -12.05 -6.75 -11.47
N SER A 39 -11.82 -8.04 -11.66
CA SER A 39 -11.96 -9.04 -10.61
C SER A 39 -10.73 -9.93 -10.58
N ARG A 40 -10.36 -10.35 -9.37
CA ARG A 40 -9.27 -11.29 -9.10
C ARG A 40 -7.92 -10.84 -9.68
N VAL A 41 -7.67 -9.53 -9.67
CA VAL A 41 -6.37 -8.97 -10.05
C VAL A 41 -5.35 -9.39 -9.01
N ARG A 42 -4.34 -10.13 -9.43
CA ARG A 42 -3.34 -10.70 -8.52
C ARG A 42 -2.26 -9.68 -8.19
N LEU A 43 -1.94 -9.56 -6.91
CA LEU A 43 -0.83 -8.78 -6.38
C LEU A 43 0.06 -9.66 -5.50
N ASP A 44 1.34 -9.72 -5.86
CA ASP A 44 2.39 -10.41 -5.10
C ASP A 44 3.29 -9.35 -4.44
N ALA A 45 3.53 -9.46 -3.13
CA ALA A 45 4.41 -8.55 -2.41
C ALA A 45 5.82 -9.14 -2.25
N ASP A 46 6.78 -8.67 -3.04
CA ASP A 46 8.18 -9.14 -2.97
C ASP A 46 8.92 -8.64 -1.72
N GLU A 47 8.59 -7.42 -1.30
CA GLU A 47 9.09 -6.71 -0.12
C GLU A 47 7.94 -6.37 0.83
N LEU A 48 8.24 -5.74 1.97
CA LEU A 48 7.19 -5.26 2.87
C LEU A 48 6.39 -4.17 2.14
N LEU A 49 5.11 -4.44 1.93
CA LEU A 49 4.22 -3.56 1.16
C LEU A 49 3.17 -2.95 2.08
N PHE A 50 3.22 -1.64 2.25
CA PHE A 50 2.11 -0.86 2.77
C PHE A 50 1.23 -0.42 1.60
N CYS A 51 -0.07 -0.63 1.69
CA CYS A 51 -1.06 -0.18 0.70
C CYS A 51 -2.14 0.62 1.42
N GLY A 52 -2.27 1.90 1.12
CA GLY A 52 -3.29 2.80 1.67
C GLY A 52 -4.30 3.21 0.61
N MET A 53 -5.59 3.13 0.92
CA MET A 53 -6.63 3.61 0.01
C MET A 53 -6.69 5.12 -0.01
N VAL A 54 -6.80 5.68 -1.23
CA VAL A 54 -7.00 7.12 -1.46
C VAL A 54 -8.44 7.38 -1.87
N THR A 55 -8.92 6.75 -2.95
CA THR A 55 -10.30 6.88 -3.46
C THR A 55 -10.84 5.55 -3.96
N GLY A 56 -12.17 5.44 -4.03
CA GLY A 56 -12.86 4.24 -4.52
C GLY A 56 -12.95 3.14 -3.48
N ARG A 57 -13.09 1.90 -3.95
CA ARG A 57 -13.28 0.71 -3.11
C ARG A 57 -12.59 -0.48 -3.74
N LYS A 58 -11.90 -1.27 -2.91
CA LYS A 58 -11.35 -2.58 -3.29
C LYS A 58 -12.03 -3.69 -2.50
N ILE A 59 -12.01 -4.90 -3.04
CA ILE A 59 -12.32 -6.12 -2.30
C ILE A 59 -11.08 -6.99 -2.30
N MET A 60 -10.47 -7.17 -1.13
CA MET A 60 -9.24 -7.93 -0.95
C MET A 60 -9.56 -9.39 -0.62
N HIS A 61 -8.96 -10.33 -1.35
CA HIS A 61 -9.04 -11.76 -1.11
C HIS A 61 -7.67 -12.27 -0.68
N THR A 62 -7.53 -12.69 0.58
CA THR A 62 -6.26 -13.20 1.13
C THR A 62 -6.28 -14.73 1.20
N THR A 63 -5.17 -15.36 0.85
CA THR A 63 -4.97 -16.81 1.02
C THR A 63 -4.24 -17.10 2.34
N GLY A 64 -4.83 -17.92 3.23
CA GLY A 64 -4.09 -18.51 4.37
C GLY A 64 -4.68 -18.37 5.77
N ALA A 65 -5.80 -17.66 5.97
CA ALA A 65 -6.59 -17.70 7.20
C ALA A 65 -7.99 -18.20 6.86
N GLU A 66 -8.68 -18.92 7.74
CA GLU A 66 -10.03 -19.50 7.52
C GLU A 66 -11.08 -18.51 6.96
N THR A 67 -10.76 -17.22 6.98
CA THR A 67 -11.35 -16.09 6.25
C THR A 67 -11.22 -16.12 4.71
N ILE A 68 -10.59 -17.14 4.08
CA ILE A 68 -10.48 -17.30 2.60
C ILE A 68 -11.87 -17.18 1.91
N ALA A 69 -12.97 -17.46 2.63
CA ALA A 69 -14.31 -17.49 2.06
C ALA A 69 -14.98 -16.13 1.82
N LYS A 70 -14.49 -15.00 2.37
CA LYS A 70 -15.16 -13.70 2.22
C LYS A 70 -14.17 -12.59 1.93
N GLY A 71 -14.24 -12.04 0.71
CA GLY A 71 -13.49 -10.84 0.33
C GLY A 71 -13.75 -9.70 1.31
N GLN A 72 -12.69 -9.00 1.70
CA GLN A 72 -12.75 -7.90 2.66
C GLN A 72 -12.86 -6.57 1.90
N VAL A 73 -13.86 -5.78 2.26
CA VAL A 73 -14.03 -4.44 1.72
C VAL A 73 -12.90 -3.55 2.24
N PHE A 74 -12.25 -2.84 1.34
CA PHE A 74 -11.12 -1.96 1.62
C PHE A 74 -11.42 -0.55 1.13
N LEU A 75 -11.48 0.40 2.07
CA LEU A 75 -11.98 1.76 1.87
C LEU A 75 -10.94 2.83 2.24
N PRO A 76 -11.13 4.09 1.80
CA PRO A 76 -10.30 5.20 2.25
C PRO A 76 -10.24 5.29 3.78
N HIS A 77 -9.09 5.71 4.32
CA HIS A 77 -8.74 5.71 5.75
C HIS A 77 -8.39 4.33 6.33
N GLU A 78 -8.18 3.34 5.47
CA GLU A 78 -7.67 2.04 5.84
C GLU A 78 -6.35 1.76 5.11
N SER A 79 -5.60 0.80 5.63
CA SER A 79 -4.44 0.22 4.96
C SER A 79 -4.38 -1.29 5.11
N PHE A 80 -3.76 -1.89 4.11
CA PHE A 80 -3.27 -3.26 4.13
C PHE A 80 -1.75 -3.23 4.22
N VAL A 81 -1.17 -4.00 5.14
CA VAL A 81 0.27 -4.24 5.23
C VAL A 81 0.51 -5.71 4.90
N MET A 82 1.28 -5.96 3.85
CA MET A 82 1.59 -7.29 3.36
C MET A 82 3.06 -7.61 3.63
N ALA A 83 3.30 -8.75 4.28
CA ALA A 83 4.65 -9.27 4.46
C ALA A 83 5.22 -9.75 3.11
N PRO A 84 6.57 -9.79 2.96
CA PRO A 84 7.21 -10.40 1.80
C PRO A 84 6.70 -11.82 1.53
N GLY A 85 6.41 -12.13 0.27
CA GLY A 85 5.80 -13.39 -0.18
C GLY A 85 4.29 -13.46 0.01
N GLY A 86 3.65 -12.40 0.51
CA GLY A 86 2.19 -12.30 0.61
C GLY A 86 1.54 -12.19 -0.77
N ILE A 87 0.48 -12.96 -0.99
CA ILE A 87 -0.29 -12.98 -2.24
C ILE A 87 -1.73 -12.63 -1.93
N VAL A 88 -2.29 -11.70 -2.70
CA VAL A 88 -3.70 -11.33 -2.64
C VAL A 88 -4.30 -11.20 -4.02
N GLU A 89 -5.61 -11.40 -4.11
CA GLU A 89 -6.39 -11.05 -5.28
C GLU A 89 -7.31 -9.88 -4.95
N ILE A 90 -7.54 -9.00 -5.92
CA ILE A 90 -8.22 -7.72 -5.70
C ILE A 90 -9.34 -7.58 -6.73
N ASP A 91 -10.54 -7.25 -6.25
CA ASP A 91 -11.61 -6.74 -7.12
C ASP A 91 -11.69 -5.20 -7.02
N PHE A 92 -11.96 -4.58 -8.16
CA PHE A 92 -12.16 -3.14 -8.34
C PHE A 92 -13.59 -2.88 -8.85
N PRO A 93 -14.62 -3.13 -8.03
CA PRO A 93 -16.01 -3.21 -8.52
C PRO A 93 -16.57 -1.89 -9.08
N ASP A 94 -16.05 -0.75 -8.61
CA ASP A 94 -16.63 0.58 -8.88
C ASP A 94 -15.73 1.47 -9.74
N ALA A 95 -14.61 0.93 -10.25
CA ALA A 95 -13.62 1.69 -11.01
C ALA A 95 -14.16 2.05 -12.41
N THR A 96 -14.11 3.33 -12.75
CA THR A 96 -14.42 3.84 -14.09
C THR A 96 -13.39 4.86 -14.55
N LEU A 97 -13.43 5.23 -15.83
CA LEU A 97 -12.50 6.20 -16.40
C LEU A 97 -12.62 7.57 -15.74
N GLU A 98 -13.86 7.98 -15.41
CA GLU A 98 -14.19 9.25 -14.75
C GLU A 98 -13.98 9.20 -13.24
N ASN A 99 -14.05 8.02 -12.63
CA ASN A 99 -13.91 7.80 -11.20
C ASN A 99 -12.99 6.59 -10.92
N PRO A 100 -11.67 6.76 -11.09
CA PRO A 100 -10.73 5.67 -10.86
C PRO A 100 -10.66 5.31 -9.37
N THR A 101 -10.39 4.03 -9.12
CA THR A 101 -9.97 3.58 -7.79
C THR A 101 -8.47 3.83 -7.65
N THR A 102 -8.09 4.66 -6.67
CA THR A 102 -6.70 5.07 -6.45
C THR A 102 -6.18 4.55 -5.12
N CYS A 103 -4.98 3.99 -5.11
CA CYS A 103 -4.25 3.68 -3.88
C CYS A 103 -2.79 4.15 -3.93
N LEU A 104 -2.25 4.39 -2.75
CA LEU A 104 -0.83 4.64 -2.52
C LEU A 104 -0.20 3.34 -2.00
N THR A 105 0.95 2.97 -2.53
CA THR A 105 1.80 1.95 -1.92
C THR A 105 3.13 2.53 -1.47
N VAL A 106 3.66 1.96 -0.39
CA VAL A 106 5.02 2.18 0.07
C VAL A 106 5.66 0.81 0.24
N GLU A 107 6.62 0.52 -0.61
CA GLU A 107 7.45 -0.67 -0.53
C GLU A 107 8.71 -0.34 0.27
N ILE A 108 9.06 -1.18 1.23
CA ILE A 108 10.22 -0.99 2.10
C ILE A 108 11.08 -2.25 2.04
N SER A 109 12.35 -2.06 1.70
CA SER A 109 13.33 -3.15 1.62
C SER A 109 13.47 -3.91 2.94
N LYS A 110 13.68 -5.23 2.86
CA LYS A 110 14.02 -6.10 4.00
C LYS A 110 15.17 -5.54 4.84
N GLU A 111 16.21 -5.00 4.22
CA GLU A 111 17.37 -4.42 4.90
C GLU A 111 16.95 -3.25 5.79
N ARG A 112 16.08 -2.38 5.27
CA ARG A 112 15.56 -1.24 6.02
C ARG A 112 14.65 -1.66 7.15
N VAL A 113 13.77 -2.64 6.92
CA VAL A 113 12.92 -3.22 7.96
C VAL A 113 13.78 -3.79 9.08
N SER A 114 14.77 -4.62 8.74
CA SER A 114 15.71 -5.21 9.72
C SER A 114 16.42 -4.14 10.53
N SER A 115 16.98 -3.12 9.87
CA SER A 115 17.67 -2.02 10.55
C SER A 115 16.76 -1.26 11.52
N ILE A 116 15.48 -1.06 11.17
CA ILE A 116 14.52 -0.42 12.06
C ILE A 116 14.18 -1.34 13.24
N SER A 117 13.96 -2.63 12.99
CA SER A 117 13.69 -3.63 14.03
C SER A 117 14.83 -3.71 15.04
N ASP A 118 16.09 -3.76 14.59
CA ASP A 118 17.27 -3.79 15.46
C ASP A 118 17.33 -2.54 16.35
N ARG A 119 17.12 -1.36 15.76
CA ARG A 119 17.08 -0.09 16.52
C ARG A 119 15.95 -0.02 17.53
N LEU A 120 14.78 -0.58 17.21
CA LEU A 120 13.64 -0.65 18.13
C LEU A 120 13.96 -1.58 19.31
N ASN A 121 14.57 -2.73 19.03
CA ASN A 121 15.01 -3.69 20.05
C ASN A 121 16.07 -3.09 20.98
N ASP A 122 17.01 -2.29 20.46
CA ASP A 122 18.01 -1.60 21.29
C ASP A 122 17.40 -0.52 22.20
N SER A 123 16.28 0.07 21.78
CA SER A 123 15.61 1.17 22.49
C SER A 123 14.56 0.73 23.51
N LEU A 124 14.11 -0.53 23.44
CA LEU A 124 13.10 -1.09 24.32
C LEU A 124 13.76 -2.07 25.29
N PRO A 125 13.59 -1.93 26.62
CA PRO A 125 14.04 -2.98 27.54
C PRO A 125 13.31 -4.26 27.13
N ILE A 126 14.09 -5.30 26.82
CA ILE A 126 13.64 -6.62 26.38
C ILE A 126 12.53 -7.07 27.34
N LEU A 127 11.27 -6.88 26.96
CA LEU A 127 10.16 -7.52 27.64
C LEU A 127 10.40 -9.01 27.43
N GLU A 128 10.44 -9.77 28.52
CA GLU A 128 10.56 -11.24 28.60
C GLU A 128 9.36 -11.96 27.93
N LEU A 129 9.08 -11.61 26.68
CA LEU A 129 7.86 -11.88 25.93
C LEU A 129 8.17 -12.29 24.48
N VAL A 130 9.42 -12.67 24.21
CA VAL A 130 9.89 -13.10 22.88
C VAL A 130 9.08 -14.29 22.34
N ASP A 131 8.48 -15.10 23.21
CA ASP A 131 7.63 -16.23 22.82
C ASP A 131 6.21 -15.85 22.33
N GLN A 132 5.78 -14.59 22.43
CA GLN A 132 4.39 -14.19 22.11
C GLN A 132 4.22 -13.44 20.78
N TRP A 133 5.30 -13.11 20.08
CA TRP A 133 5.25 -12.39 18.80
C TRP A 133 5.08 -13.35 17.61
N GLN A 134 4.07 -14.21 17.65
CA GLN A 134 3.67 -15.03 16.50
C GLN A 134 2.42 -14.45 15.85
N SER A 135 2.52 -13.25 15.27
CA SER A 135 1.51 -12.85 14.29
C SER A 135 1.75 -13.68 13.03
N LYS A 136 0.95 -14.75 12.87
CA LYS A 136 1.04 -15.69 11.73
C LYS A 136 0.34 -15.19 10.48
N THR A 137 -0.19 -13.97 10.50
CA THR A 137 -0.99 -13.47 9.38
C THR A 137 -0.08 -12.70 8.41
N PRO A 138 0.01 -13.14 7.13
CA PRO A 138 0.86 -12.47 6.13
C PRO A 138 0.34 -11.10 5.72
N VAL A 139 -0.89 -10.76 6.14
CA VAL A 139 -1.60 -9.54 5.78
C VAL A 139 -2.26 -8.94 7.01
N LEU A 140 -2.02 -7.66 7.27
CA LEU A 140 -2.65 -6.88 8.33
C LEU A 140 -3.55 -5.82 7.70
N HIS A 141 -4.84 -5.83 8.03
CA HIS A 141 -5.80 -4.78 7.68
C HIS A 141 -6.03 -3.89 8.90
N THR A 142 -5.87 -2.57 8.75
CA THR A 142 -5.98 -1.63 9.86
C THR A 142 -6.61 -0.30 9.44
N HIS A 143 -7.21 0.38 10.40
CA HIS A 143 -7.71 1.75 10.25
C HIS A 143 -6.63 2.76 10.62
N HIS A 144 -6.63 3.90 9.94
CA HIS A 144 -5.69 4.97 10.22
C HIS A 144 -6.11 5.75 11.47
N SER A 145 -5.13 6.13 12.30
CA SER A 145 -5.30 7.27 13.19
C SER A 145 -5.29 8.57 12.38
N THR A 146 -5.71 9.67 13.01
CA THR A 146 -5.64 11.01 12.41
C THR A 146 -4.22 11.37 11.96
N GLU A 147 -3.21 10.98 12.74
CA GLU A 147 -1.80 11.24 12.50
C GLU A 147 -1.29 10.44 11.30
N THR A 148 -1.63 9.15 11.23
CA THR A 148 -1.30 8.30 10.08
C THR A 148 -1.95 8.83 8.81
N GLN A 149 -3.23 9.20 8.87
CA GLN A 149 -3.92 9.77 7.72
C GLN A 149 -3.25 11.07 7.26
N ARG A 150 -2.88 11.96 8.19
CA ARG A 150 -2.19 13.21 7.87
C ARG A 150 -0.83 12.95 7.21
N LEU A 151 -0.07 11.97 7.68
CA LEU A 151 1.20 11.59 7.07
C LEU A 151 0.99 11.07 5.64
N LEU A 152 0.02 10.19 5.43
CA LEU A 152 -0.28 9.64 4.10
C LEU A 152 -0.78 10.71 3.13
N THR A 153 -1.62 11.64 3.59
CA THR A 153 -2.02 12.80 2.79
C THR A 153 -0.80 13.63 2.41
N ARG A 154 0.12 13.91 3.35
CA ARG A 154 1.36 14.64 3.04
C ARG A 154 2.24 13.90 2.04
N LEU A 155 2.44 12.59 2.18
CA LEU A 155 3.19 11.80 1.20
C LEU A 155 2.52 11.89 -0.16
N THR A 156 1.22 11.62 -0.24
CA THR A 156 0.46 11.73 -1.48
C THR A 156 0.62 13.11 -2.09
N THR A 157 0.43 14.19 -1.33
CA THR A 157 0.63 15.57 -1.81
C THR A 157 2.06 15.82 -2.28
N LEU A 158 3.09 15.43 -1.53
CA LEU A 158 4.49 15.62 -1.95
C LEU A 158 4.83 14.86 -3.24
N PHE A 159 4.25 13.68 -3.43
CA PHE A 159 4.45 12.86 -4.62
C PHE A 159 3.48 13.18 -5.77
N THR A 160 2.42 13.98 -5.54
CA THR A 160 1.38 14.32 -6.53
C THR A 160 1.33 15.80 -6.93
N GLU A 161 1.77 16.69 -6.06
CA GLU A 161 1.91 18.12 -6.30
C GLU A 161 3.40 18.39 -6.49
N ASN A 162 3.79 18.84 -7.68
CA ASN A 162 5.13 19.36 -7.93
C ASN A 162 5.33 20.57 -7.03
N HIS A 163 5.84 20.37 -5.82
CA HIS A 163 6.28 21.47 -4.98
C HIS A 163 7.57 22.00 -5.63
N PRO A 164 7.60 23.26 -6.12
CA PRO A 164 8.87 23.88 -6.44
C PRO A 164 9.65 24.04 -5.13
N ASP A 165 10.89 23.56 -5.08
CA ASP A 165 11.85 23.99 -4.05
C ASP A 165 12.07 25.51 -4.14
#